data_AF-A0A2V6P751-F1
#
_entry.id   AF-A0A2V6P751-F1
#
_cell.length_a   1.000
_cell.length_b   1.000
_cell.length_c   1.000
_cell.angle_alpha   90.00
_cell.angle_beta   90.00
_cell.angle_gamma   90.00
#
_symmetry.space_group_name_H-M   'P 1'
#
loop_
_entity.id
_entity.type
_entity.pdbx_description
1 polymer ?
#
loop_
_entity_poly.entity_id
_entity_poly.type
_entity_poly.pdbx_seq_one_letter_code
_entity_poly.pdbx_strand_id
1 'polypeptide(L)'
;FLYTGHGDLWLNTDWRKLPPEEKERRRKEFTSGEPGFGISACEYMASRKIIMTGGDTSSNDAQPMGEQDGYVVPCHTEMQTRRGIWNLENLDFSQLLNDRAYEFLFVWAPLRMVGATGSPGNPIALY
;
A
#
# COMPACT_ATOMS: atom_id res chain seq x y z
N PHE A 1 -3.97 6.45 -5.22
CA PHE A 1 -2.83 5.56 -4.92
C PHE A 1 -1.66 6.40 -4.42
N LEU A 2 -0.81 5.85 -3.55
CA LEU A 2 0.38 6.50 -3.01
C LEU A 2 1.61 5.66 -3.35
N TYR A 3 2.59 6.28 -4.00
CA TYR A 3 3.91 5.71 -4.20
C TYR A 3 4.89 6.39 -3.25
N THR A 4 5.65 5.59 -2.51
CA THR A 4 6.63 6.05 -1.52
C THR A 4 8.06 5.63 -1.87
N GLY A 5 8.23 4.63 -2.73
CA GLY A 5 9.51 3.99 -3.02
C GLY A 5 9.89 2.94 -1.97
N HIS A 6 9.12 2.78 -0.90
CA HIS A 6 9.38 1.73 0.10
C HIS A 6 9.15 0.34 -0.51
N GLY A 7 8.20 0.21 -1.46
CA GLY A 7 7.93 -1.03 -2.20
C GLY A 7 9.14 -1.59 -2.96
N ASP A 8 10.09 -0.73 -3.32
CA ASP A 8 11.30 -1.09 -4.05
C ASP A 8 12.20 -2.05 -3.26
N LEU A 9 12.03 -2.11 -1.92
CA LEU A 9 12.80 -2.99 -1.05
C LEU A 9 12.56 -4.48 -1.34
N TRP A 10 11.39 -4.87 -1.86
CA TRP A 10 11.00 -6.27 -2.08
C TRP A 10 10.55 -6.61 -3.50
N LEU A 11 10.88 -5.78 -4.50
CA LEU A 11 10.59 -6.09 -5.89
C LEU A 11 11.21 -7.42 -6.33
N ASN A 12 10.35 -8.34 -6.77
CA ASN A 12 10.75 -9.69 -7.17
C ASN A 12 11.74 -9.71 -8.35
N THR A 13 11.68 -8.71 -9.22
CA THR A 13 12.55 -8.54 -10.39
C THR A 13 14.03 -8.43 -10.03
N ASP A 14 14.33 -7.82 -8.88
CA ASP A 14 15.69 -7.54 -8.46
C ASP A 14 16.12 -8.34 -7.25
N TRP A 15 15.18 -8.67 -6.34
CA TRP A 15 15.46 -9.36 -5.09
C TRP A 15 16.38 -10.58 -5.24
N ARG A 16 16.14 -11.42 -6.25
CA ARG A 16 16.94 -12.64 -6.48
C ARG A 16 18.42 -12.33 -6.78
N LYS A 17 18.69 -11.23 -7.49
CA LYS A 17 20.01 -10.80 -7.95
C LYS A 17 20.83 -10.12 -6.85
N LEU A 18 20.18 -9.66 -5.77
CA LEU A 18 20.84 -8.90 -4.71
C LEU A 18 21.82 -9.77 -3.91
N PRO A 19 22.99 -9.23 -3.52
CA PRO A 19 23.91 -9.90 -2.61
C PRO A 19 23.29 -10.08 -1.21
N PRO A 20 23.76 -11.04 -0.41
CA PRO A 20 23.21 -11.31 0.93
C PRO A 20 23.19 -10.10 1.86
N GLU A 21 24.21 -9.24 1.81
CA GLU A 21 24.33 -8.02 2.61
C GLU A 21 23.23 -7.00 2.30
N GLU A 22 22.89 -6.81 1.02
CA GLU A 22 21.87 -5.89 0.59
C GLU A 22 20.47 -6.42 0.93
N LYS A 23 20.26 -7.74 0.79
CA LYS A 23 19.04 -8.39 1.27
C LYS A 23 18.84 -8.18 2.76
N GLU A 24 19.92 -8.24 3.55
CA GLU A 24 19.85 -7.99 4.99
C GLU A 24 19.56 -6.53 5.31
N ARG A 25 20.22 -5.59 4.63
CA ARG A 25 19.95 -4.15 4.77
C ARG A 25 18.47 -3.83 4.48
N ARG A 26 17.94 -4.32 3.36
CA ARG A 26 16.55 -4.10 2.95
C ARG A 26 15.54 -4.74 3.90
N ARG A 27 15.82 -5.94 4.44
CA ARG A 27 14.97 -6.55 5.49
C ARG A 27 14.90 -5.68 6.74
N LYS A 28 16.05 -5.17 7.21
CA LYS A 28 16.08 -4.27 8.38
C LYS A 28 15.27 -3.02 8.15
N GLU A 29 15.42 -2.41 6.97
CA GLU A 29 14.66 -1.23 6.57
C GLU A 29 13.16 -1.50 6.52
N PHE A 30 12.74 -2.57 5.85
CA PHE A 30 11.34 -3.01 5.79
C PHE A 30 10.70 -3.18 7.17
N THR A 31 11.45 -3.73 8.13
CA THR A 31 10.95 -3.96 9.50
C THR A 31 11.05 -2.74 10.42
N SER A 32 11.65 -1.64 9.97
CA SER A 32 11.85 -0.45 10.80
C SER A 32 10.63 0.47 10.88
N GLY A 33 9.61 0.19 10.06
CA GLY A 33 8.45 1.04 9.86
C GLY A 33 8.22 1.25 8.37
N GLU A 34 7.27 2.10 8.03
CA GLU A 34 7.00 2.47 6.65
C GLU A 34 6.38 3.87 6.54
N PRO A 35 6.64 4.57 5.43
CA PRO A 35 5.82 5.71 5.06
C PRO A 35 4.41 5.25 4.68
N GLY A 36 3.44 6.14 4.84
CA GLY A 36 2.06 5.87 4.48
C GLY A 36 1.20 7.10 4.66
N PHE A 37 -0.11 6.91 4.60
CA PHE A 37 -1.07 7.96 4.90
C PHE A 37 -1.08 8.24 6.41
N GLY A 38 -1.16 9.52 6.76
CA GLY A 38 -1.58 9.94 8.10
C GLY A 38 -3.11 9.91 8.22
N ILE A 39 -3.62 9.84 9.45
CA ILE A 39 -5.07 9.74 9.70
C ILE A 39 -5.86 10.91 9.11
N SER A 40 -5.32 12.14 9.14
CA SER A 40 -5.97 13.30 8.53
C SER A 40 -6.18 13.13 7.03
N ALA A 41 -5.22 12.53 6.31
CA ALA A 41 -5.34 12.24 4.89
C ALA A 41 -6.43 11.19 4.63
N CYS A 42 -6.52 10.17 5.49
CA CYS A 42 -7.53 9.13 5.40
C CYS A 42 -8.94 9.66 5.66
N GLU A 43 -9.14 10.49 6.70
CA GLU A 43 -10.40 11.16 6.97
C GLU A 43 -10.82 12.07 5.82
N TYR A 44 -9.86 12.82 5.26
CA TYR A 44 -10.12 13.64 4.08
C TYR A 44 -10.55 12.79 2.89
N MET A 45 -9.79 11.76 2.52
CA MET A 45 -10.11 10.88 1.40
C MET A 45 -11.45 10.17 1.60
N ALA A 46 -11.76 9.71 2.81
CA ALA A 46 -13.05 9.15 3.17
C ALA A 46 -14.21 10.11 2.89
N SER A 47 -14.03 11.40 3.17
CA SER A 47 -15.05 12.43 2.88
C SER A 47 -15.34 12.56 1.38
N ARG A 48 -14.40 12.14 0.52
CA ARG A 48 -14.53 12.19 -0.95
C ARG A 48 -15.31 11.01 -1.54
N LYS A 49 -15.82 10.10 -0.72
CA LYS A 49 -16.60 8.91 -1.15
C LYS A 49 -15.82 8.00 -2.11
N ILE A 50 -14.51 7.86 -1.90
CA ILE A 50 -13.70 6.86 -2.61
C ILE A 50 -14.08 5.45 -2.16
N ILE A 51 -13.83 4.46 -3.02
CA ILE A 51 -14.07 3.05 -2.69
C ILE A 51 -12.83 2.35 -2.12
N MET A 52 -11.64 2.89 -2.36
CA MET A 52 -10.38 2.24 -2.01
C MET A 52 -9.20 3.22 -1.96
N THR A 53 -8.29 3.00 -1.02
CA THR A 53 -6.92 3.53 -1.05
C THR A 53 -5.94 2.40 -1.40
N GLY A 54 -4.78 2.76 -1.93
CA GLY A 54 -3.72 1.78 -2.11
C GLY A 54 -2.37 2.41 -2.30
N GLY A 55 -1.32 1.63 -2.09
CA GLY A 55 0.05 2.08 -2.17
C GLY A 55 1.05 0.93 -2.21
N ASP A 56 2.32 1.31 -2.22
CA ASP A 56 3.46 0.40 -2.39
C ASP A 56 4.03 -0.08 -1.05
N THR A 57 3.36 0.20 0.07
CA THR A 57 3.82 -0.22 1.39
C THR A 57 2.99 -1.37 1.96
N SER A 58 3.44 -1.93 3.09
CA SER A 58 2.85 -3.14 3.67
C SER A 58 1.51 -2.88 4.36
N SER A 59 1.24 -1.65 4.79
CA SER A 59 -0.02 -1.23 5.42
C SER A 59 -0.63 0.02 4.77
N ASN A 60 0.15 0.83 4.04
CA ASN A 60 -0.24 2.18 3.60
C ASN A 60 -0.55 3.15 4.76
N ASP A 61 -0.26 2.78 6.01
CA ASP A 61 -0.38 3.61 7.21
C ASP A 61 1.03 4.09 7.62
N ALA A 62 1.18 5.37 7.92
CA ALA A 62 2.47 5.87 8.41
C ALA A 62 2.81 5.26 9.79
N GLN A 63 3.92 4.52 9.87
CA GLN A 63 4.33 3.80 11.08
C GLN A 63 5.86 3.73 11.26
N PRO A 64 6.38 3.60 12.50
CA PRO A 64 5.65 3.53 13.77
C PRO A 64 5.15 4.89 14.26
N MET A 65 5.65 5.98 13.66
CA MET A 65 5.23 7.34 13.95
C MET A 65 4.07 7.71 13.02
N GLY A 66 2.98 8.17 13.61
CA GLY A 66 1.82 8.69 12.89
C GLY A 66 1.37 10.03 13.49
N GLU A 67 0.22 10.51 13.07
CA GLU A 67 -0.37 11.74 13.61
C GLU A 67 -1.02 11.54 15.00
N GLN A 68 -1.18 10.30 15.45
CA GLN A 68 -1.76 9.94 16.74
C GLN A 68 -0.84 8.97 17.48
N ASP A 69 -0.30 9.41 18.60
CA ASP A 69 0.62 8.61 19.42
C ASP A 69 -0.05 7.35 19.97
N GLY A 70 0.63 6.21 19.83
CA GLY A 70 0.18 4.93 20.37
C GLY A 70 -0.98 4.28 19.62
N TYR A 71 -1.43 4.84 18.50
CA TYR A 71 -2.45 4.24 17.66
C TYR A 71 -1.81 3.56 16.44
N VAL A 72 -1.82 2.23 16.43
CA VAL A 72 -1.32 1.42 15.32
C VAL A 72 -2.36 1.36 14.21
N VAL A 73 -1.93 1.53 12.95
CA VAL A 73 -2.79 1.51 11.74
C VAL A 73 -4.08 2.34 11.84
N PRO A 74 -4.04 3.64 12.21
CA PRO A 74 -5.26 4.43 12.37
C PRO A 74 -6.08 4.51 11.08
N CYS A 75 -5.45 4.56 9.89
CA CYS A 75 -6.19 4.57 8.63
C CYS A 75 -6.95 3.27 8.37
N HIS A 76 -6.43 2.11 8.78
CA HIS A 76 -7.17 0.85 8.66
C HIS A 76 -8.52 0.90 9.39
N THR A 77 -8.50 1.36 10.64
CA THR A 77 -9.73 1.43 11.45
C THR A 77 -10.71 2.44 10.86
N GLU A 78 -10.20 3.60 10.46
CA GLU A 78 -11.03 4.69 9.94
C GLU A 78 -11.64 4.38 8.57
N MET A 79 -10.88 3.76 7.67
CA MET A 79 -11.31 3.49 6.30
C MET A 79 -12.12 2.19 6.22
N GLN A 80 -11.58 1.09 6.72
CA GLN A 80 -12.15 -0.24 6.49
C GLN A 80 -13.30 -0.50 7.48
N THR A 81 -13.00 -0.45 8.77
CA THR A 81 -13.97 -0.83 9.82
C THR A 81 -15.11 0.17 9.94
N ARG A 82 -14.80 1.47 9.94
CA ARG A 82 -15.82 2.52 10.16
C ARG A 82 -16.59 2.89 8.90
N ARG A 83 -16.01 2.72 7.71
CA ARG A 83 -16.55 3.29 6.47
C ARG A 83 -16.67 2.30 5.30
N GLY A 84 -16.14 1.09 5.41
CA GLY A 84 -16.19 0.10 4.34
C GLY A 84 -15.37 0.47 3.10
N ILE A 85 -14.34 1.28 3.26
CA ILE A 85 -13.40 1.68 2.20
C ILE A 85 -12.21 0.73 2.20
N TRP A 86 -11.89 0.14 1.06
CA TRP A 86 -10.88 -0.90 0.94
C TRP A 86 -9.45 -0.34 0.99
N ASN A 87 -8.49 -1.18 1.41
CA ASN A 87 -7.06 -0.91 1.33
C ASN A 87 -6.37 -1.92 0.42
N LEU A 88 -5.45 -1.46 -0.43
CA LEU A 88 -4.66 -2.33 -1.32
C LEU A 88 -3.17 -2.03 -1.16
N GLU A 89 -2.45 -3.00 -0.62
CA GLU A 89 -1.05 -2.88 -0.18
C GLU A 89 -0.10 -3.55 -1.18
N ASN A 90 1.19 -3.24 -1.05
CA ASN A 90 2.28 -3.90 -1.79
C ASN A 90 2.16 -3.80 -3.31
N LEU A 91 1.64 -2.66 -3.82
CA LEU A 91 1.50 -2.43 -5.25
C LEU A 91 2.84 -2.10 -5.91
N ASP A 92 3.03 -2.57 -7.14
CA ASP A 92 4.12 -2.16 -8.03
C ASP A 92 3.63 -1.07 -8.98
N PHE A 93 4.21 0.12 -8.89
CA PHE A 93 3.88 1.27 -9.74
C PHE A 93 4.93 1.56 -10.81
N SER A 94 5.96 0.73 -10.95
CA SER A 94 7.15 1.02 -11.78
C SER A 94 6.79 1.45 -13.21
N GLN A 95 5.86 0.74 -13.84
CA GLN A 95 5.42 1.04 -15.21
C GLN A 95 4.62 2.35 -15.29
N LEU A 96 3.66 2.57 -14.37
CA LEU A 96 2.87 3.80 -14.33
C LEU A 96 3.72 5.04 -14.08
N LEU A 97 4.74 4.92 -13.23
CA LEU A 97 5.70 6.01 -12.96
C LEU A 97 6.57 6.32 -14.18
N ASN A 98 7.09 5.28 -14.86
CA ASN A 98 7.89 5.43 -16.06
C ASN A 98 7.11 6.17 -17.16
N ASP A 99 5.85 5.79 -17.34
CA ASP A 99 4.98 6.34 -18.39
C ASP A 99 4.27 7.64 -17.97
N ARG A 100 4.44 8.06 -16.71
CA ARG A 100 3.77 9.22 -16.10
C ARG A 100 2.24 9.15 -16.21
N ALA A 101 1.70 7.95 -16.04
CA ALA A 101 0.27 7.68 -16.07
C ALA A 101 -0.32 7.84 -14.67
N TYR A 102 -0.98 8.97 -14.42
CA TYR A 102 -1.55 9.32 -13.10
C TYR A 102 -3.06 9.09 -13.00
N GLU A 103 -3.73 8.95 -14.14
CA GLU A 103 -5.16 8.64 -14.23
C GLU A 103 -5.33 7.46 -15.18
N PHE A 104 -6.04 6.44 -14.72
CA PHE A 104 -6.17 5.18 -15.43
C PHE A 104 -7.40 4.41 -14.97
N LEU A 105 -7.92 3.54 -15.82
CA LEU A 105 -8.91 2.57 -15.43
C LEU A 105 -8.23 1.48 -14.60
N PHE A 106 -8.66 1.37 -13.34
CA PHE A 106 -8.18 0.35 -12.42
C PHE A 106 -9.12 -0.86 -12.39
N VAL A 107 -8.58 -2.05 -12.64
CA VAL A 107 -9.32 -3.31 -12.64
C VAL A 107 -8.81 -4.20 -11.52
N TRP A 108 -9.71 -4.56 -10.60
CA TRP A 108 -9.44 -5.45 -9.48
C TRP A 108 -10.46 -6.58 -9.41
N ALA A 109 -9.97 -7.81 -9.31
CA ALA A 109 -10.77 -9.02 -9.24
C ALA A 109 -10.22 -9.91 -8.11
N PRO A 110 -10.70 -9.74 -6.87
CA PRO A 110 -10.24 -10.55 -5.75
C PRO A 110 -10.70 -12.01 -5.91
N LEU A 111 -9.94 -12.94 -5.33
CA LEU A 111 -10.31 -14.35 -5.28
C LEU A 111 -11.59 -14.53 -4.46
N ARG A 112 -12.45 -15.44 -4.90
CA ARG A 112 -13.67 -15.81 -4.18
C ARG A 112 -13.32 -16.79 -3.06
N MET A 113 -13.01 -16.26 -1.89
CA MET A 113 -12.62 -17.03 -0.71
C MET A 113 -13.66 -16.87 0.40
N VAL A 114 -14.15 -17.99 0.95
CA VAL A 114 -15.16 -17.98 2.03
C VAL A 114 -14.49 -17.61 3.36
N GLY A 115 -15.01 -16.59 4.03
CA GLY A 115 -14.52 -16.15 5.34
C GLY A 115 -13.21 -15.36 5.34
N ALA A 116 -12.64 -15.08 4.16
CA ALA A 116 -11.42 -14.28 4.06
C ALA A 116 -11.69 -12.78 4.29
N THR A 117 -10.76 -12.10 4.95
CA THR A 117 -10.80 -10.65 5.20
C THR A 117 -10.09 -9.83 4.12
N GLY A 118 -9.37 -10.49 3.21
CA GLY A 118 -8.63 -9.88 2.11
C GLY A 118 -8.33 -10.91 1.02
N SER A 119 -7.68 -10.48 -0.06
CA SER A 119 -7.31 -11.36 -1.18
C SER A 119 -5.98 -10.93 -1.79
N PRO A 120 -5.08 -11.88 -2.13
CA PRO A 120 -4.04 -11.58 -3.10
C PRO A 120 -4.67 -11.33 -4.48
N GLY A 121 -3.93 -10.70 -5.38
CA GLY A 121 -4.36 -10.54 -6.76
C GLY A 121 -3.33 -9.84 -7.62
N ASN A 122 -3.69 -9.62 -8.88
CA ASN A 122 -2.89 -8.91 -9.85
C ASN A 122 -3.74 -7.76 -10.42
N PRO A 123 -3.72 -6.58 -9.79
CA PRO A 123 -4.49 -5.45 -10.29
C PRO A 123 -3.94 -4.97 -11.63
N ILE A 124 -4.83 -4.59 -12.55
CA ILE A 124 -4.45 -4.12 -13.87
C ILE A 124 -4.83 -2.64 -14.00
N ALA A 125 -3.89 -1.83 -14.48
CA ALA A 125 -4.12 -0.47 -14.91
C ALA A 125 -4.21 -0.42 -16.44
N LEU A 126 -5.21 0.29 -16.97
CA LEU A 126 -5.37 0.57 -18.39
C LEU A 126 -5.37 2.10 -18.57
N TYR A 127 -4.45 2.62 -19.38
CA TYR A 127 -4.17 4.04 -19.53
C TYR A 127 -3.76 4.41 -20.95
#